data_AF-A0AAU7TQ66-F1
#
_entry.id   AF-A0AAU7TQ66-F1
#
_cell.length_a   1.000
_cell.length_b   1.000
_cell.length_c   1.000
_cell.angle_alpha   90.00
_cell.angle_beta   90.00
_cell.angle_gamma   90.00
#
_symmetry.space_group_name_H-M   'P 1'
#
loop_
_entity.id
_entity.type
_entity.pdbx_description
1 polymer ?
#
loop_
_entity_poly.entity_id
_entity_poly.type
_entity_poly.pdbx_seq_one_letter_code
_entity_poly.pdbx_strand_id
1 'polypeptide(L)'
;MIMTFGDESAWDTLGLGGRESTWTPEQVDAHFRAMGEFYAELAANGELVTGFGLADPSHTMTIEVVDGRPVASDGPYAEAKEVLAGFGIIEVDSHDRAVELAARFSALVETRVELRPVMDQGGQEM
;
A
#
# COMPACT_ATOMS: atom_id res chain seq x y z
N MET A 1 -8.89 4.58 3.15
CA MET A 1 -7.78 3.68 2.76
C MET A 1 -6.93 4.35 1.68
N ILE A 2 -5.63 4.47 1.92
CA ILE A 2 -4.62 4.96 0.96
C ILE A 2 -3.91 3.73 0.39
N MET A 3 -3.86 3.56 -0.92
CA MET A 3 -3.20 2.44 -1.60
C MET A 3 -2.03 2.93 -2.45
N THR A 4 -0.91 2.21 -2.40
CA THR A 4 0.25 2.45 -3.26
C THR A 4 0.35 1.34 -4.30
N PHE A 5 0.75 1.71 -5.51
CA PHE A 5 0.97 0.79 -6.61
C PHE A 5 2.41 0.91 -7.08
N GLY A 6 2.98 -0.20 -7.55
CA GLY A 6 4.31 -0.25 -8.11
C GLY A 6 4.35 -1.22 -9.28
N ASP A 7 5.20 -0.94 -10.26
CA ASP A 7 5.62 -1.95 -11.21
C ASP A 7 6.80 -2.77 -10.63
N GLU A 8 7.30 -3.73 -11.38
CA GLU A 8 8.39 -4.60 -10.93
C GLU A 8 9.64 -3.83 -10.44
N SER A 9 9.90 -2.64 -11.00
CA SER A 9 11.03 -1.80 -10.62
C SER A 9 10.88 -1.15 -9.25
N ALA A 10 9.67 -1.07 -8.69
CA ALA A 10 9.43 -0.51 -7.37
C ALA A 10 10.07 -1.38 -6.26
N TRP A 11 10.01 -2.71 -6.41
CA TRP A 11 10.66 -3.64 -5.50
C TRP A 11 12.18 -3.61 -5.66
N ASP A 12 12.69 -3.47 -6.89
CA ASP A 12 14.12 -3.27 -7.16
C ASP A 12 14.63 -1.96 -6.55
N THR A 13 13.83 -0.89 -6.59
CA THR A 13 14.25 0.43 -6.10
C THR A 13 14.52 0.42 -4.60
N LEU A 14 13.67 -0.27 -3.84
CA LEU A 14 13.77 -0.37 -2.39
C LEU A 14 14.54 -1.61 -1.91
N GLY A 15 15.02 -2.46 -2.82
CA GLY A 15 15.64 -3.75 -2.47
C GLY A 15 14.70 -4.71 -1.73
N LEU A 16 13.39 -4.61 -1.99
CA LEU A 16 12.36 -5.42 -1.33
C LEU A 16 12.29 -6.82 -1.96
N GLY A 17 11.83 -7.82 -1.20
CA GLY A 17 11.71 -9.19 -1.70
C GLY A 17 13.03 -9.94 -1.90
N GLY A 18 14.13 -9.45 -1.30
CA GLY A 18 15.46 -10.04 -1.43
C GLY A 18 16.22 -9.61 -2.69
N ARG A 19 15.79 -8.52 -3.33
CA ARG A 19 16.38 -7.95 -4.54
C ARG A 19 17.50 -6.95 -4.21
N GLU A 20 18.40 -6.71 -5.17
CA GLU A 20 19.42 -5.66 -5.06
C GLU A 20 18.77 -4.28 -5.26
N SER A 21 19.01 -3.36 -4.32
CA SER A 21 18.46 -2.01 -4.35
C SER A 21 19.11 -1.15 -5.44
N THR A 22 18.33 -0.38 -6.21
CA THR A 22 18.89 0.65 -7.11
C THR A 22 19.28 1.94 -6.37
N TRP A 23 18.74 2.12 -5.15
CA TRP A 23 19.13 3.18 -4.21
C TRP A 23 20.29 2.75 -3.31
N THR A 24 21.05 3.72 -2.81
CA THR A 24 22.07 3.45 -1.78
C THR A 24 21.40 3.03 -0.47
N PRO A 25 22.11 2.30 0.41
CA PRO A 25 21.58 1.94 1.73
C PRO A 25 21.08 3.16 2.53
N GLU A 26 21.78 4.30 2.44
CA GLU A 26 21.39 5.52 3.13
C GLU A 26 20.07 6.11 2.59
N GLN A 27 19.82 6.00 1.29
CA GLN A 27 18.57 6.43 0.67
C GLN A 27 17.40 5.54 1.10
N VAL A 28 17.61 4.22 1.10
CA VAL A 28 16.62 3.24 1.58
C VAL A 28 16.30 3.48 3.06
N ASP A 29 17.31 3.65 3.91
CA ASP A 29 17.15 3.94 5.33
C ASP A 29 16.43 5.27 5.56
N ALA A 30 16.74 6.30 4.76
CA ALA A 30 16.06 7.59 4.83
C ALA A 30 14.58 7.47 4.46
N HIS A 31 14.27 6.71 3.42
CA HIS A 31 12.89 6.48 2.98
C HIS A 31 12.07 5.75 4.05
N PHE A 32 12.58 4.64 4.60
CA PHE A 32 11.89 3.91 5.65
C PHE A 32 11.75 4.71 6.94
N ARG A 33 12.73 5.54 7.29
CA ARG A 33 12.63 6.45 8.44
C ARG A 33 11.51 7.47 8.24
N ALA A 34 11.46 8.13 7.07
CA ALA A 34 10.41 9.09 6.77
C ALA A 34 9.02 8.43 6.81
N MET A 35 8.87 7.23 6.23
CA MET A 35 7.63 6.45 6.33
C MET A 35 7.27 6.14 7.80
N GLY A 36 8.25 5.73 8.60
CA GLY A 36 8.05 5.44 10.01
C GLY A 36 7.61 6.67 10.81
N GLU A 37 8.21 7.83 10.56
CA GLU A 37 7.83 9.11 11.17
C GLU A 37 6.40 9.52 10.78
N PHE A 38 6.03 9.36 9.51
CA PHE A 38 4.67 9.62 9.04
C PHE A 38 3.64 8.75 9.76
N TYR A 39 3.86 7.43 9.86
CA TYR A 39 2.95 6.55 10.58
C TYR A 39 2.92 6.82 12.09
N ALA A 40 4.06 7.18 12.69
CA ALA A 40 4.13 7.55 14.09
C ALA A 40 3.31 8.82 14.39
N GLU A 41 3.33 9.81 13.50
CA GLU A 41 2.49 11.01 13.59
C GLU A 41 1.00 10.65 13.55
N LEU A 42 0.58 9.84 12.56
CA LEU A 42 -0.81 9.40 12.46
C LEU A 42 -1.26 8.63 13.69
N ALA A 43 -0.41 7.74 14.22
CA ALA A 43 -0.69 7.00 15.43
C ALA A 43 -0.83 7.93 16.66
N ALA A 44 0.04 8.93 16.78
CA ALA A 44 -0.01 9.91 17.87
C ALA A 44 -1.29 10.76 17.85
N ASN A 45 -1.83 11.02 16.65
CA ASN A 45 -3.09 11.74 16.46
C ASN A 45 -4.33 10.85 16.60
N GLY A 46 -4.17 9.53 16.75
CA GLY A 46 -5.28 8.57 16.73
C GLY A 46 -5.89 8.35 15.34
N GLU A 47 -5.21 8.80 14.28
CA GLU A 47 -5.67 8.74 12.89
C GLU A 47 -5.29 7.42 12.21
N LEU A 48 -4.34 6.66 12.74
CA LEU A 48 -3.87 5.40 12.16
C LEU A 48 -4.70 4.20 12.65
N VAL A 49 -5.34 3.49 11.72
CA VAL A 49 -5.94 2.17 12.01
C VAL A 49 -4.91 1.06 11.79
N THR A 50 -4.31 1.00 10.60
CA THR A 50 -3.25 0.02 10.25
C THR A 50 -2.56 0.39 8.93
N GLY A 51 -1.43 -0.22 8.61
CA GLY A 51 -0.84 -0.14 7.27
C GLY A 51 0.25 -1.19 7.05
N PHE A 52 0.39 -1.66 5.80
CA PHE A 52 1.35 -2.69 5.42
C PHE A 52 1.87 -2.47 3.99
N GLY A 53 3.16 -2.69 3.81
CA GLY A 53 3.72 -3.03 2.49
C GLY A 53 3.44 -4.49 2.18
N LEU A 54 3.16 -4.80 0.92
CA LEU A 54 2.91 -6.16 0.46
C LEU A 54 4.20 -6.80 -0.06
N ALA A 55 4.23 -8.13 0.00
CA ALA A 55 5.33 -8.91 -0.54
C ALA A 55 5.43 -8.75 -2.07
N ASP A 56 6.54 -9.23 -2.62
CA ASP A 56 6.76 -9.28 -4.07
C ASP A 56 5.55 -9.93 -4.78
N PRO A 57 5.06 -9.34 -5.89
CA PRO A 57 3.87 -9.83 -6.56
C PRO A 57 4.01 -11.27 -7.09
N SER A 58 5.23 -11.78 -7.26
CA SER A 58 5.49 -13.20 -7.60
C SER A 58 5.00 -14.19 -6.54
N HIS A 59 4.72 -13.74 -5.31
CA HIS A 59 4.10 -14.53 -4.26
C HIS A 59 2.57 -14.48 -4.26
N THR A 60 1.96 -13.75 -5.19
CA THR A 60 0.50 -13.62 -5.25
C THR A 60 -0.13 -14.90 -5.79
N MET A 61 -1.23 -15.32 -5.15
CA MET A 61 -2.11 -16.38 -5.64
C MET A 61 -3.51 -15.81 -5.80
N THR A 62 -4.07 -15.87 -7.01
CA THR A 62 -5.47 -15.57 -7.26
C THR A 62 -6.29 -16.84 -7.12
N ILE A 63 -7.41 -16.77 -6.39
CA ILE A 63 -8.26 -17.94 -6.08
C ILE A 63 -9.68 -17.66 -6.53
N GLU A 64 -10.28 -18.59 -7.28
CA GLU A 64 -11.69 -18.61 -7.65
C GLU A 64 -12.35 -19.95 -7.29
N VAL A 65 -13.69 -20.02 -7.27
CA VAL A 65 -14.43 -21.25 -7.01
C VAL A 65 -15.21 -21.64 -8.26
N VAL A 66 -14.83 -22.77 -8.88
CA VAL A 66 -15.47 -23.32 -10.07
C VAL A 66 -16.07 -24.68 -9.72
N ASP A 67 -17.37 -24.86 -9.96
CA ASP A 67 -18.13 -26.07 -9.62
C ASP A 67 -17.93 -26.52 -8.15
N GLY A 68 -17.92 -25.56 -7.22
CA GLY A 68 -17.75 -25.82 -5.79
C GLY A 68 -16.34 -26.23 -5.37
N ARG A 69 -15.33 -26.09 -6.25
CA ARG A 69 -13.93 -26.41 -5.95
C ARG A 69 -13.04 -25.17 -6.10
N PRO A 70 -12.08 -24.95 -5.20
CA PRO A 70 -11.12 -23.87 -5.35
C PRO A 70 -10.17 -24.15 -6.52
N VAL A 71 -10.01 -23.16 -7.38
CA VAL A 71 -9.01 -23.12 -8.44
C VAL A 71 -8.08 -21.95 -8.12
N ALA A 72 -6.77 -22.20 -8.14
CA ALA A 72 -5.76 -21.20 -7.82
C ALA A 72 -4.87 -20.97 -9.05
N SER A 73 -4.54 -19.71 -9.32
CA SER A 73 -3.62 -19.28 -10.37
C SER A 73 -2.56 -18.36 -9.80
N ASP A 74 -1.34 -18.47 -10.32
CA ASP A 74 -0.24 -17.60 -9.90
C ASP A 74 -0.47 -16.16 -10.37
N GLY A 75 -0.05 -15.21 -9.54
CA GLY A 75 -0.07 -13.79 -9.84
C GLY A 75 -1.37 -13.06 -9.48
N PRO A 76 -1.38 -11.72 -9.60
CA PRO A 76 -2.55 -10.88 -9.34
C PRO A 76 -3.69 -11.09 -10.33
N TYR A 77 -4.93 -10.84 -9.88
CA TYR A 77 -6.13 -10.96 -10.71
C TYR A 77 -6.12 -10.02 -11.93
N ALA A 78 -5.71 -8.77 -11.73
CA ALA A 78 -5.62 -7.81 -12.82
C ALA A 78 -4.23 -7.90 -13.46
N GLU A 79 -4.19 -8.23 -14.75
CA GLU A 79 -2.99 -8.05 -15.57
C GLU A 79 -2.77 -6.53 -15.78
N ALA A 80 -1.99 -5.95 -14.89
CA ALA A 80 -1.67 -4.53 -14.90
C ALA A 80 -0.16 -4.32 -14.84
N LYS A 81 0.30 -3.23 -15.45
CA LYS A 81 1.71 -2.82 -15.37
C LYS A 81 2.12 -2.54 -13.92
N GLU A 82 1.21 -1.96 -13.14
CA GLU A 82 1.42 -1.64 -11.74
C GLU A 82 0.44 -2.47 -10.91
N VAL A 83 0.96 -3.05 -9.83
CA VAL A 83 0.22 -3.92 -8.91
C VAL A 83 0.23 -3.30 -7.51
N LEU A 84 -0.74 -3.69 -6.68
CA LEU A 84 -0.86 -3.16 -5.32
C LEU A 84 0.41 -3.50 -4.53
N ALA A 85 1.13 -2.48 -4.09
CA ALA A 85 2.41 -2.60 -3.37
C ALA A 85 2.23 -2.39 -1.86
N GLY A 86 1.16 -1.74 -1.44
CA GLY A 86 0.90 -1.46 -0.03
C GLY A 86 -0.40 -0.72 0.19
N PHE A 87 -0.82 -0.66 1.45
CA PHE A 87 -1.99 0.11 1.85
C PHE A 87 -1.86 0.63 3.29
N GLY A 88 -2.58 1.72 3.56
CA GLY A 88 -2.83 2.27 4.89
C GLY A 88 -4.32 2.54 5.10
N ILE A 89 -4.83 2.24 6.28
CA ILE A 89 -6.18 2.59 6.71
C ILE A 89 -6.04 3.66 7.79
N ILE A 90 -6.71 4.77 7.57
CA ILE A 90 -6.78 5.91 8.46
C ILE A 90 -8.24 6.18 8.84
N GLU A 91 -8.46 6.64 10.05
CA GLU A 91 -9.76 7.10 10.57
C GLU A 91 -9.63 8.60 10.83
N VAL A 92 -10.42 9.42 10.16
CA VAL A 92 -10.32 10.88 10.24
C VAL A 92 -11.71 11.52 10.19
N ASP A 93 -11.86 12.67 10.84
CA ASP A 93 -13.16 13.35 10.97
C ASP A 93 -13.67 13.98 9.66
N SER A 94 -12.87 14.00 8.59
CA SER A 94 -13.27 14.60 7.32
C SER A 94 -12.53 14.03 6.11
N HIS A 95 -13.21 14.07 4.96
CA HIS A 95 -12.61 13.72 3.67
C HIS A 95 -11.42 14.63 3.31
N ASP A 96 -11.49 15.92 3.62
CA ASP A 96 -10.41 16.86 3.34
C ASP A 96 -9.13 16.49 4.09
N ARG A 97 -9.24 16.04 5.35
CA ARG A 97 -8.11 15.51 6.12
C ARG A 97 -7.55 14.24 5.48
N ALA A 98 -8.41 13.34 4.99
CA ALA A 98 -7.96 12.14 4.29
C ALA A 98 -7.18 12.48 3.01
N VAL A 99 -7.65 13.49 2.24
CA VAL A 99 -6.97 13.98 1.04
C VAL A 99 -5.62 14.61 1.38
N GLU A 100 -5.54 15.41 2.43
CA GLU A 100 -4.29 16.01 2.91
C GLU A 100 -3.25 14.91 3.24
N LEU A 101 -3.66 13.92 4.03
CA LEU A 101 -2.78 12.82 4.42
C LEU A 101 -2.36 11.96 3.22
N ALA A 102 -3.27 11.69 2.27
CA ALA A 102 -2.95 10.98 1.04
C ALA A 102 -1.96 11.75 0.17
N ALA A 103 -2.10 13.08 0.05
CA ALA A 103 -1.17 13.92 -0.70
C ALA A 103 0.22 13.96 -0.05
N ARG A 104 0.28 14.07 1.29
CA ARG A 104 1.55 13.99 2.04
C ARG A 104 2.22 12.63 1.85
N PHE A 105 1.46 11.55 1.93
CA PHE A 105 1.99 10.20 1.73
C PHE A 105 2.49 10.01 0.29
N SER A 106 1.73 10.46 -0.72
CA SER A 106 2.14 10.44 -2.12
C SER A 106 3.45 11.20 -2.37
N ALA A 107 3.62 12.37 -1.76
CA ALA A 107 4.86 13.13 -1.85
C ALA A 107 6.03 12.41 -1.18
N LEU A 108 5.78 11.70 -0.07
CA LEU A 108 6.79 10.92 0.66
C LEU A 108 7.24 9.70 -0.13
N VAL A 109 6.29 8.94 -0.70
CA VAL A 109 6.60 7.72 -1.46
C VAL A 109 6.96 7.98 -2.91
N GLU A 110 6.94 9.25 -3.34
CA GLU A 110 7.25 9.70 -4.71
C GLU A 110 6.46 8.98 -5.82
N THR A 111 5.27 8.48 -5.49
CA THR A 111 4.38 7.79 -6.43
C THR A 111 2.93 8.19 -6.21
N ARG A 112 2.08 7.86 -7.19
CA ARG A 112 0.63 8.05 -7.09
C ARG A 112 0.06 7.11 -6.03
N VAL A 113 -0.93 7.62 -5.31
CA VAL A 113 -1.72 6.83 -4.36
C VAL A 113 -3.18 6.93 -4.72
N GLU A 114 -3.92 5.86 -4.47
CA GLU A 114 -5.39 5.90 -4.52
C GLU A 114 -5.94 6.08 -3.11
N LEU A 115 -6.76 7.11 -2.92
CA LEU A 115 -7.55 7.29 -1.71
C LEU A 115 -8.96 6.75 -1.95
N ARG A 116 -9.39 5.79 -1.13
CA ARG A 116 -10.71 5.16 -1.22
C ARG A 116 -11.37 5.04 0.17
N PRO A 117 -12.61 5.51 0.35
CA PRO A 117 -13.41 5.24 1.56
C PRO A 117 -13.50 3.74 1.86
N VAL A 118 -13.52 3.39 3.15
CA VAL A 118 -13.77 2.01 3.59
C VAL A 118 -15.23 1.94 4.00
N MET A 119 -15.96 0.91 3.56
CA MET A 119 -17.33 0.74 4.02
C MET A 119 -17.37 0.27 5.49
N ASP A 120 -18.34 0.76 6.25
CA ASP A 120 -18.65 0.25 7.58
C ASP A 120 -19.20 -1.19 7.49
N GLN A 121 -19.40 -1.83 8.64
CA GLN A 121 -19.96 -3.19 8.69
C GLN A 121 -21.41 -3.29 8.17
N GLY A 122 -22.10 -2.16 8.00
CA GLY A 122 -23.43 -2.05 7.39
C GLY A 122 -23.41 -1.77 5.88
N GLY A 123 -22.23 -1.60 5.27
CA GLY A 123 -22.09 -1.24 3.86
C GLY A 123 -22.34 0.24 3.55
N GLN A 124 -22.34 1.11 4.55
CA GLN A 124 -22.30 2.57 4.35
C GLN A 124 -20.85 3.01 4.15
N GLU A 125 -20.63 4.04 3.35
CA GLU A 125 -19.32 4.64 3.19
C GLU A 125 -18.90 5.31 4.53
N MET A 126 -17.70 5.00 5.03
CA MET A 126 -17.04 5.75 6.13
C MET A 126 -16.03 6.73 5.57
#